data_AF-A0A8S2T090-F1
#
_entry.id   AF-A0A8S2T090-F1
#
_cell.length_a   1.000
_cell.length_b   1.000
_cell.length_c   1.000
_cell.angle_alpha   90.00
_cell.angle_beta   90.00
_cell.angle_gamma   90.00
#
_symmetry.space_group_name_H-M   'P 1'
#
loop_
_entity.id
_entity.type
_entity.pdbx_description
1 polymer ?
#
loop_
_entity_poly.entity_id
_entity_poly.type
_entity_poly.pdbx_seq_one_letter_code
_entity_poly.pdbx_strand_id
1 'polypeptide(L)' 'MLLGPACSPVSTAVGEAAKMWNLIVLSYGSSSPALSNRDRFRTFFRTHPPATLHNPTRIKFFDLFGWKRIAILIQ' A
#
# COMPACT_ATOMS: atom_id res chain seq x y z
N MET A 1 -16.53 12.26 -4.43
CA MET A 1 -15.11 12.00 -4.15
C MET A 1 -14.93 12.00 -2.64
N LEU A 2 -14.20 11.04 -2.08
CA LEU A 2 -13.94 10.90 -0.65
C LEU A 2 -12.45 11.13 -0.40
N LEU A 3 -12.14 12.09 0.47
CA LEU A 3 -10.77 12.41 0.90
C LEU A 3 -10.49 11.74 2.25
N GLY A 4 -9.32 11.14 2.39
CA GLY A 4 -9.05 10.14 3.42
C GLY A 4 -9.41 8.74 2.94
N PRO A 5 -9.48 7.73 3.83
CA PRO A 5 -9.15 7.72 5.25
C PRO A 5 -7.64 7.55 5.53
N ALA A 6 -7.23 7.72 6.80
CA ALA A 6 -5.82 7.76 7.18
C ALA A 6 -5.19 6.35 7.29
N CYS A 7 -5.84 5.45 8.02
CA CYS A 7 -5.26 4.16 8.37
C CYS A 7 -5.59 3.08 7.33
N SER A 8 -4.67 2.14 7.15
CA SER A 8 -4.80 1.03 6.19
C SER A 8 -6.06 0.16 6.39
N PRO A 9 -6.46 -0.23 7.62
CA PRO A 9 -7.66 -1.06 7.80
C PRO A 9 -8.94 -0.34 7.36
N VAL A 10 -9.08 0.94 7.72
CA VAL A 10 -10.23 1.76 7.34
C VAL A 10 -10.25 2.02 5.84
N SER A 11 -9.08 2.29 5.25
CA SER A 11 -8.93 2.48 3.79
C SER A 11 -9.35 1.25 3.00
N THR A 12 -9.11 0.06 3.56
CA THR A 12 -9.51 -1.21 2.96
C THR A 12 -11.04 -1.33 2.93
N ALA A 13 -11.69 -1.14 4.08
CA ALA A 13 -13.15 -1.20 4.17
C ALA A 13 -13.83 -0.13 3.29
N VAL A 14 -13.37 1.12 3.36
CA VAL A 14 -13.92 2.23 2.57
C VAL A 14 -13.66 2.04 1.08
N GLY A 15 -12.48 1.56 0.68
CA GLY A 15 -12.15 1.28 -0.71
C GLY A 15 -13.01 0.17 -1.32
N GLU A 16 -13.33 -0.87 -0.56
CA GLU A 16 -14.24 -1.94 -1.01
C GLU A 16 -15.68 -1.48 -1.11
N ALA A 17 -16.13 -0.64 -0.19
CA ALA A 17 -17.46 -0.05 -0.20
C ALA A 17 -17.61 0.93 -1.38
N ALA A 18 -16.68 1.88 -1.54
CA ALA A 18 -16.79 3.02 -2.45
C ALA A 18 -17.07 2.66 -3.91
N LYS A 19 -16.65 1.47 -4.37
CA LYS A 19 -16.95 0.98 -5.72
C LYS A 19 -18.46 0.85 -5.99
N MET A 20 -19.26 0.53 -4.96
CA MET A 20 -20.71 0.35 -5.07
C MET A 20 -21.45 1.68 -5.23
N TRP A 21 -20.85 2.78 -4.79
CA TRP A 21 -21.41 4.14 -4.88
C TRP A 21 -20.77 4.98 -5.97
N ASN A 22 -19.96 4.40 -6.86
CA ASN A 22 -19.20 5.11 -7.89
C ASN A 22 -18.36 6.27 -7.34
N LEU A 23 -17.80 6.08 -6.13
CA LEU A 23 -16.97 7.09 -5.46
C LEU A 23 -15.47 6.83 -5.70
N ILE A 24 -14.74 7.91 -5.96
CA ILE A 24 -13.27 7.95 -5.93
C ILE A 24 -12.83 8.16 -4.48
N VAL A 25 -11.86 7.38 -4.02
CA VAL A 25 -11.25 7.49 -2.67
C VAL A 25 -9.79 7.92 -2.82
N LEU A 26 -9.37 8.94 -2.08
CA LEU A 26 -7.99 9.41 -2.02
C LEU A 26 -7.45 9.42 -0.59
N SER A 27 -6.65 8.42 -0.22
CA SER A 27 -6.01 8.32 1.10
C SER A 27 -4.69 9.10 1.18
N TYR A 28 -4.44 9.71 2.34
CA TYR A 28 -3.19 10.41 2.64
C TYR A 28 -2.21 9.63 3.54
N GLY A 29 -2.62 8.49 4.10
CA GLY A 29 -1.81 7.78 5.12
C GLY A 29 -1.74 6.26 4.97
N SER A 30 -2.52 5.66 4.06
CA SER A 30 -2.58 4.20 3.94
C SER A 30 -1.33 3.63 3.26
N SER A 31 -0.60 2.76 3.94
CA SER A 31 0.64 2.13 3.45
C SER A 31 0.49 0.67 3.04
N SER A 32 -0.67 0.05 3.29
CA SER A 32 -0.88 -1.38 3.02
C SER A 32 -0.62 -1.72 1.54
N PRO A 33 0.19 -2.76 1.24
CA PRO A 33 0.41 -3.21 -0.13
C PRO A 33 -0.85 -3.74 -0.82
N ALA A 34 -1.79 -4.31 -0.05
CA ALA A 34 -3.03 -4.89 -0.59
C ALA A 34 -3.89 -3.86 -1.34
N LEU A 35 -3.83 -2.59 -0.93
CA LEU A 35 -4.55 -1.47 -1.56
C LEU A 35 -4.03 -1.12 -2.97
N SER A 36 -2.89 -1.68 -3.40
CA SER A 36 -2.40 -1.53 -4.77
C SER A 36 -3.07 -2.49 -5.76
N ASN A 37 -3.87 -3.46 -5.30
CA ASN A 37 -4.60 -4.38 -6.19
C ASN A 37 -5.75 -3.65 -6.90
N ARG A 38 -5.58 -3.35 -8.19
CA ARG A 38 -6.57 -2.62 -8.99
C ARG A 38 -7.82 -3.44 -9.34
N ASP A 39 -7.77 -4.77 -9.30
CA ASP A 39 -8.96 -5.60 -9.52
C ASP A 39 -9.95 -5.46 -8.35
N ARG A 40 -9.43 -5.38 -7.12
CA ARG A 40 -10.22 -5.11 -5.90
C ARG A 40 -10.53 -3.63 -5.70
N PHE A 41 -9.56 -2.75 -5.92
CA PHE A 41 -9.61 -1.33 -5.56
C PHE A 41 -9.50 -0.42 -6.79
N ARG A 42 -10.46 -0.52 -7.72
CA ARG A 42 -10.45 0.24 -8.99
C ARG A 42 -10.44 1.75 -8.80
N THR A 43 -11.26 2.27 -7.87
CA THR A 43 -11.46 3.71 -7.65
C THR A 43 -10.63 4.28 -6.49
N PHE A 44 -9.64 3.53 -6.00
CA PHE A 44 -8.80 3.93 -4.87
C PHE A 44 -7.48 4.55 -5.35
N PHE A 45 -7.11 5.66 -4.74
CA PHE A 45 -5.84 6.35 -4.94
C PHE A 45 -5.25 6.74 -3.58
N ARG A 46 -3.94 6.97 -3.54
CA ARG A 46 -3.25 7.44 -2.34
C ARG A 46 -2.03 8.27 -2.67
N THR A 47 -1.69 9.21 -1.80
CA THR A 47 -0.42 9.97 -1.87
C THR A 47 0.70 9.32 -1.08
N HIS A 48 0.35 8.51 -0.06
CA HIS A 48 1.32 7.79 0.75
C HIS A 48 1.88 6.58 -0.02
N PRO A 49 3.21 6.36 -0.04
CA PRO A 49 3.80 5.22 -0.74
C PRO A 49 3.41 3.87 -0.09
N PRO A 50 3.34 2.78 -0.87
CA PRO A 50 3.16 1.45 -0.32
C PRO A 50 4.40 0.99 0.47
N ALA A 51 4.20 0.17 1.51
CA ALA A 51 5.31 -0.40 2.27
C ALA A 51 6.26 -1.29 1.43
N THR A 52 5.80 -1.80 0.27
CA THR A 52 6.64 -2.55 -0.68
C THR A 52 7.70 -1.70 -1.36
N LEU A 53 7.57 -0.36 -1.33
CA LEU A 53 8.56 0.55 -1.91
C LEU A 53 9.93 0.42 -1.24
N HIS A 54 9.99 -0.10 -0.01
CA HIS A 54 11.25 -0.36 0.68
C HIS A 54 12.02 -1.57 0.13
N ASN A 55 11.37 -2.48 -0.62
CA ASN A 55 12.00 -3.73 -1.05
C ASN A 55 13.14 -3.51 -2.06
N PRO A 56 12.99 -2.69 -3.13
CA PRO A 56 14.10 -2.39 -4.03
C PRO A 56 15.29 -1.74 -3.33
N THR A 57 15.04 -0.89 -2.33
CA THR A 57 16.09 -0.26 -1.53
C THR A 57 16.84 -1.28 -0.67
N ARG A 58 16.13 -2.23 -0.05
CA ARG A 58 16.76 -3.33 0.70
C ARG A 58 17.64 -4.19 -0.19
N ILE A 59 17.17 -4.54 -1.40
CA ILE A 59 17.96 -5.32 -2.36
C ILE A 59 19.24 -4.58 -2.75
N LYS A 60 19.14 -3.30 -3.16
CA LYS A 60 20.32 -2.49 -3.47
C LYS A 60 21.30 -2.38 -2.30
N PHE A 61 20.79 -2.32 -1.09
CA PHE A 61 21.61 -2.30 0.12
C PHE A 61 22.36 -3.63 0.30
N PHE A 62 21.69 -4.76 0.10
CA PHE A 62 22.34 -6.08 0.16
C PHE A 62 23.39 -6.26 -0.92
N ASP A 63 23.12 -5.77 -2.14
CA ASP A 63 24.08 -5.81 -3.25
C ASP A 63 25.33 -4.98 -2.96
N LEU A 64 25.17 -3.80 -2.34
CA LEU A 64 26.27 -2.91 -1.96
C LEU A 64 27.24 -3.58 -0.97
N PHE A 65 26.72 -4.37 -0.02
CA PHE A 65 27.54 -5.04 1.00
C PHE A 65 27.82 -6.53 0.70
N GLY A 66 27.36 -7.05 -0.44
CA GLY A 66 27.57 -8.44 -0.85
C GLY A 66 26.86 -9.48 0.03
N TRP A 67 25.75 -9.13 0.69
CA TRP A 67 25.03 -10.03 1.58
C TRP A 67 24.17 -11.03 0.80
N LYS A 68 24.48 -12.33 0.91
CA LYS A 68 23.79 -13.42 0.19
C LYS A 68 22.86 -14.29 1.04
N ARG A 69 22.94 -14.17 2.37
CA ARG A 69 22.10 -14.94 3.31
C ARG A 69 21.35 -13.96 4.21
N ILE A 70 20.02 -14.04 4.16
CA ILE A 70 19.11 -13.12 4.87
C ILE A 70 18.02 -13.98 5.52
N ALA A 71 17.55 -13.57 6.69
CA ALA A 71 16.38 -14.10 7.35
C ALA A 71 15.37 -12.97 7.60
N ILE A 72 14.08 -13.27 7.47
CA ILE A 72 12.99 -12.30 7.68
C ILE A 72 12.14 -12.79 8.85
N LEU A 73 11.92 -11.92 9.83
CA LEU A 73 10.94 -12.11 10.89
C LEU A 73 9.84 -11.08 10.70
N ILE A 74 8.59 -11.53 10.77
CA ILE A 74 7.39 -10.69 10.67
C ILE A 74 6.59 -10.84 11.95
N GLN A 75 5.84 -9.79 12.30
CA GLN A 75 4.89 -9.79 13.40
C GLN A 75 3.59 -10.51 13.01
#